data_AF-A0A7T8KGA5-F1
#
_entry.id   AF-A0A7T8KGA5-F1
#
_cell.length_a   1.000
_cell.length_b   1.000
_cell.length_c   1.000
_cell.angle_alpha   90.00
_cell.angle_beta   90.00
_cell.angle_gamma   90.00
#
_symmetry.space_group_name_H-M   'P 1'
#
loop_
_entity.id
_entity.type
_entity.pdbx_description
1 polymer ?
#
loop_
_entity_poly.entity_id
_entity_poly.type
_entity_poly.pdbx_seq_one_letter_code
_entity_poly.pdbx_strand_id
1 'polypeptide(L)'
;PNAADGTEITLPVDFRRQQLATDKTKWDISQHRTAPKILVLNVQIGSGLRLGLGRLRLRSLLPTIKSAHAESSLERLRYMFCSIPIVKSVSKLDEYVQNPTGKIWKGDVNNISSRLWIYAQFEEVVLPAICYIMDTKARISDADRGDPIKVSRAISSWNEPYENGTSPFEWNSSAPIFDEYLGNNGEVRYGQSWVFSALTVT
;
A
#
# COMPACT_ATOMS: atom_id res chain seq x y z
N PRO A 1 -16.24 -6.68 -0.14
CA PRO A 1 -16.22 -5.71 0.98
C PRO A 1 -17.34 -6.02 1.99
N ASN A 2 -16.98 -6.07 3.26
CA ASN A 2 -17.86 -6.36 4.39
C ASN A 2 -17.39 -5.54 5.59
N ALA A 3 -18.33 -4.89 6.29
CA ALA A 3 -18.05 -4.15 7.50
C ALA A 3 -17.53 -5.05 8.64
N ALA A 4 -17.96 -6.30 8.72
CA ALA A 4 -17.55 -7.24 9.77
C ALA A 4 -16.04 -7.54 9.73
N ASP A 5 -15.48 -7.63 8.52
CA ASP A 5 -14.06 -7.95 8.32
C ASP A 5 -13.18 -6.68 8.18
N GLY A 6 -13.78 -5.49 8.34
CA GLY A 6 -13.10 -4.20 8.25
C GLY A 6 -12.68 -3.81 6.82
N THR A 7 -13.23 -4.47 5.79
CA THR A 7 -12.98 -4.15 4.38
C THR A 7 -13.99 -3.15 3.81
N GLU A 8 -15.00 -2.78 4.59
CA GLU A 8 -15.93 -1.70 4.30
C GLU A 8 -16.10 -0.80 5.53
N ILE A 9 -16.03 0.51 5.34
CA ILE A 9 -16.12 1.50 6.42
C ILE A 9 -17.12 2.55 6.00
N THR A 10 -18.19 2.68 6.79
CA THR A 10 -19.21 3.72 6.60
C THR A 10 -19.08 4.76 7.69
N LEU A 11 -18.86 6.02 7.29
CA LEU A 11 -18.72 7.14 8.21
C LEU A 11 -19.87 8.13 8.01
N PRO A 12 -20.83 8.23 8.95
CA PRO A 12 -21.87 9.23 8.88
C PRO A 12 -21.27 10.63 9.12
N VAL A 13 -21.66 11.59 8.29
CA VAL A 13 -21.21 12.98 8.42
C VAL A 13 -22.18 13.75 9.29
N ASP A 14 -21.71 14.20 10.46
CA ASP A 14 -22.42 15.21 11.27
C ASP A 14 -21.92 16.61 10.92
N PHE A 15 -22.76 17.38 10.23
CA PHE A 15 -22.46 18.75 9.80
C PHE A 15 -22.36 19.76 10.96
N ARG A 16 -22.72 19.37 12.19
CA ARG A 16 -22.52 20.21 13.39
C ARG A 16 -21.10 20.04 13.96
N ARG A 17 -20.41 18.96 13.61
CA ARG A 17 -19.12 18.61 14.18
C ARG A 17 -17.98 19.05 13.27
N GLN A 18 -17.19 20.01 13.75
CA GLN A 18 -16.05 20.56 13.02
C GLN A 18 -14.69 19.96 13.41
N GLN A 19 -14.65 19.19 14.50
CA GLN A 19 -13.42 18.58 15.01
C GLN A 19 -13.49 17.06 14.91
N LEU A 20 -12.34 16.47 14.60
CA LEU A 20 -12.14 15.02 14.65
C LEU A 20 -11.98 14.56 16.10
N ALA A 21 -12.24 13.28 16.34
CA ALA A 21 -11.98 12.62 17.60
C ALA A 21 -10.51 12.77 18.03
N THR A 22 -10.31 12.85 19.35
CA THR A 22 -8.98 12.85 19.98
C THR A 22 -8.27 11.52 19.77
N ASP A 23 -9.02 10.42 19.80
CA ASP A 23 -8.51 9.08 19.53
C ASP A 23 -8.16 8.94 18.04
N LYS A 24 -6.87 8.95 17.73
CA LYS A 24 -6.32 8.83 16.36
C LYS A 24 -6.31 7.39 15.83
N THR A 25 -6.63 6.40 16.66
CA THR A 25 -6.64 5.00 16.24
C THR A 25 -7.91 4.61 15.48
N LYS A 26 -8.98 5.41 15.59
CA LYS A 26 -10.28 5.12 15.00
C LYS A 26 -10.54 5.96 13.76
N TRP A 27 -11.33 5.38 12.86
CA TRP A 27 -11.87 6.10 11.71
C TRP A 27 -12.84 7.17 12.16
N ASP A 28 -12.72 8.34 11.54
CA ASP A 28 -13.57 9.46 11.90
C ASP A 28 -13.74 10.44 10.74
N ILE A 29 -14.84 11.19 10.70
CA ILE A 29 -15.09 12.20 9.66
C ILE A 29 -15.73 13.46 10.23
N SER A 30 -15.20 14.63 9.91
CA SER A 30 -15.76 15.90 10.38
C SER A 30 -15.86 16.92 9.25
N GLN A 31 -16.79 17.87 9.40
CA GLN A 31 -16.90 18.97 8.45
C GLN A 31 -15.76 19.96 8.69
N HIS A 32 -14.96 20.23 7.66
CA HIS A 32 -13.94 21.27 7.73
C HIS A 32 -14.50 22.63 7.33
N ARG A 33 -15.09 22.70 6.12
CA ARG A 33 -15.60 23.95 5.54
C ARG A 33 -16.73 23.68 4.56
N THR A 34 -17.67 24.61 4.49
CA THR A 34 -18.76 24.59 3.51
C THR A 34 -18.82 25.92 2.76
N ALA A 35 -19.04 25.84 1.45
CA ALA A 35 -19.35 26.94 0.54
C ALA A 35 -20.53 26.52 -0.37
N PRO A 36 -21.17 27.42 -1.14
CA PRO A 36 -22.45 27.15 -1.82
C PRO A 36 -22.51 25.91 -2.72
N LYS A 37 -21.36 25.43 -3.20
CA LYS A 37 -21.24 24.19 -4.02
C LYS A 37 -20.05 23.31 -3.61
N ILE A 38 -19.41 23.60 -2.49
CA ILE A 38 -18.20 22.89 -2.04
C ILE A 38 -18.37 22.48 -0.60
N LEU A 39 -18.22 21.18 -0.34
CA LEU A 39 -18.14 20.63 1.00
C LEU A 39 -16.74 20.03 1.17
N VAL A 40 -16.02 20.51 2.18
CA VAL A 40 -14.70 19.99 2.55
C VAL A 40 -14.84 19.20 3.82
N LEU A 41 -14.48 17.92 3.75
CA LEU A 41 -14.51 16.99 4.88
C LEU A 41 -13.09 16.61 5.28
N ASN A 42 -12.85 16.56 6.59
CA ASN A 42 -11.65 15.96 7.16
C ASN A 42 -11.94 14.49 7.43
N VAL A 43 -11.12 13.59 6.89
CA VAL A 43 -11.21 12.15 7.14
C VAL A 43 -10.00 11.72 7.96
N GLN A 44 -10.26 11.12 9.11
CA GLN A 44 -9.25 10.45 9.92
C GLN A 44 -9.23 8.97 9.58
N ILE A 45 -8.06 8.48 9.19
CA ILE A 45 -7.82 7.08 8.90
C ILE A 45 -7.48 6.37 10.22
N GLY A 46 -8.25 5.34 10.58
CA GLY A 46 -7.96 4.53 11.75
C GLY A 46 -6.77 3.61 11.54
N SER A 47 -6.09 3.23 12.62
CA SER A 47 -4.91 2.35 12.60
C SER A 47 -5.21 0.91 12.18
N GLY A 48 -6.50 0.53 12.14
CA GLY A 48 -6.97 -0.76 11.63
C GLY A 48 -7.12 -0.82 10.11
N LEU A 49 -6.64 0.20 9.38
CA LEU A 49 -6.69 0.20 7.92
C LEU A 49 -5.93 -1.01 7.34
N ARG A 50 -6.53 -1.66 6.34
CA ARG A 50 -5.94 -2.80 5.63
C ARG A 50 -5.21 -2.29 4.38
N LEU A 51 -4.08 -2.89 4.04
CA LEU A 51 -3.33 -2.56 2.83
C LEU A 51 -4.13 -2.97 1.58
N GLY A 52 -4.24 -2.07 0.60
CA GLY A 52 -4.89 -2.39 -0.66
C GLY A 52 -5.48 -1.18 -1.37
N LEU A 53 -6.11 -1.44 -2.52
CA LEU A 53 -6.81 -0.42 -3.29
C LEU A 53 -8.24 -0.28 -2.78
N GLY A 54 -8.59 0.92 -2.31
CA GLY A 54 -9.93 1.23 -1.83
C GLY A 54 -10.73 2.10 -2.80
N ARG A 55 -12.06 1.99 -2.71
CA ARG A 55 -13.00 2.87 -3.41
C ARG A 55 -13.71 3.76 -2.39
N LEU A 56 -13.67 5.07 -2.61
CA LEU A 56 -14.46 6.01 -1.81
C LEU A 56 -15.80 6.26 -2.50
N ARG A 57 -16.88 6.07 -1.75
CA ARG A 57 -18.24 6.33 -2.22
C ARG A 57 -18.89 7.36 -1.31
N LEU A 58 -19.44 8.41 -1.91
CA LEU A 58 -20.24 9.39 -1.20
C LEU A 58 -21.71 9.11 -1.49
N ARG A 59 -22.48 8.86 -0.43
CA ARG A 59 -23.92 8.64 -0.49
C ARG A 59 -24.62 9.80 0.19
N SER A 60 -25.42 10.54 -0.57
CA SER A 60 -26.30 11.58 -0.04
C SER A 60 -27.73 11.04 0.06
N LEU A 61 -28.35 11.19 1.23
CA LEU A 61 -29.77 10.86 1.44
C LEU A 61 -30.56 12.18 1.54
N LEU A 62 -31.36 12.47 0.52
CA LEU A 62 -32.27 13.61 0.54
C LEU A 62 -33.61 13.17 1.16
N PRO A 63 -34.11 13.82 2.23
CA PRO A 63 -35.32 13.42 2.93
C PRO A 63 -36.58 13.40 2.05
N THR A 64 -36.60 14.18 0.97
CA THR A 64 -37.78 14.46 0.15
C THR A 64 -38.08 13.41 -0.91
N ILE A 65 -37.12 12.55 -1.28
CA ILE A 65 -37.34 11.49 -2.27
C ILE A 65 -36.71 10.22 -1.73
N LYS A 66 -37.54 9.31 -1.19
CA LYS A 66 -37.12 8.02 -0.62
C LYS A 66 -36.29 7.13 -1.58
N SER A 67 -36.14 7.50 -2.85
CA SER A 67 -35.39 6.77 -3.87
C SER A 67 -34.25 7.55 -4.55
N ALA A 68 -34.09 8.87 -4.35
CA ALA A 68 -33.06 9.64 -5.06
C ALA A 68 -31.69 9.47 -4.39
N HIS A 69 -30.98 8.43 -4.79
CA HIS A 69 -29.59 8.20 -4.42
C HIS A 69 -28.71 8.92 -5.44
N ALA A 70 -28.08 10.02 -5.03
CA ALA A 70 -26.92 10.52 -5.75
C ALA A 70 -25.69 9.77 -5.20
N GLU A 71 -25.22 8.78 -5.93
CA GLU A 71 -23.97 8.06 -5.64
C GLU A 71 -22.90 8.57 -6.60
N SER A 72 -21.87 9.22 -6.04
CA SER A 72 -20.66 9.56 -6.77
C SER A 72 -19.51 8.72 -6.21
N SER A 73 -18.88 7.93 -7.07
CA SER A 73 -17.72 7.12 -6.71
C SER A 73 -16.44 7.76 -7.21
N LEU A 74 -15.50 8.02 -6.30
CA LEU A 74 -14.09 8.24 -6.65
C LEU A 74 -13.42 6.88 -6.68
N GLU A 75 -13.04 6.43 -7.88
CA GLU A 75 -12.70 5.03 -8.12
C GLU A 75 -11.32 4.60 -7.62
N ARG A 76 -10.40 5.53 -7.35
CA ARG A 76 -9.01 5.19 -6.99
C ARG A 76 -8.48 6.09 -5.89
N LEU A 77 -8.75 5.74 -4.64
CA LEU A 77 -7.87 6.12 -3.55
C LEU A 77 -6.83 5.01 -3.41
N ARG A 78 -5.65 5.28 -3.97
CA ARG A 78 -4.46 4.45 -3.78
C ARG A 78 -3.88 4.82 -2.42
N TYR A 79 -3.95 3.91 -1.46
CA TYR A 79 -3.31 4.10 -0.17
C TYR A 79 -2.56 2.83 0.22
N MET A 80 -1.31 3.00 0.64
CA MET A 80 -0.54 1.97 1.30
C MET A 80 -0.17 2.54 2.66
N PHE A 81 -1.04 2.34 3.65
CA PHE A 81 -0.72 2.66 5.02
C PHE A 81 -0.38 1.36 5.72
N CYS A 82 0.91 1.06 5.81
CA CYS A 82 1.36 0.20 6.89
C CYS A 82 1.09 1.03 8.14
N SER A 83 0.20 0.58 9.02
CA SER A 83 0.16 1.17 10.35
C SER A 83 1.59 1.05 10.89
N ILE A 84 2.12 2.17 11.38
CA ILE A 84 3.54 2.34 11.72
C ILE A 84 3.83 1.98 13.18
N PRO A 85 3.08 1.14 13.95
CA PRO A 85 3.40 1.01 15.37
C PRO A 85 4.68 0.21 15.64
N ILE A 86 5.38 -0.30 14.61
CA ILE A 86 6.56 -1.16 14.79
C ILE A 86 7.86 -0.36 14.95
N VAL A 87 7.99 0.82 14.34
CA VAL A 87 9.23 1.60 14.45
C VAL A 87 9.19 2.46 15.71
N LYS A 88 9.72 1.91 16.80
CA LYS A 88 9.81 2.57 18.12
C LYS A 88 10.59 3.89 18.12
N SER A 89 11.38 4.17 17.08
CA SER A 89 12.20 5.38 16.96
C SER A 89 11.90 6.08 15.63
N VAL A 90 11.19 7.20 15.70
CA VAL A 90 10.86 8.05 14.55
C VAL A 90 12.11 8.40 13.73
N SER A 91 13.28 8.53 14.38
CA SER A 91 14.56 8.82 13.74
C SER A 91 15.04 7.78 12.71
N LYS A 92 14.47 6.57 12.69
CA LYS A 92 14.84 5.51 11.73
C LYS A 92 13.83 5.36 10.58
N LEU A 93 12.70 6.07 10.65
CA LEU A 93 11.68 6.02 9.59
C LEU A 93 12.19 6.59 8.27
N ASP A 94 13.04 7.61 8.34
CA ASP A 94 13.63 8.20 7.15
C ASP A 94 14.45 7.16 6.37
N GLU A 95 15.24 6.34 7.05
CA GLU A 95 16.05 5.29 6.41
C GLU A 95 15.22 4.08 5.97
N TYR A 96 14.31 3.56 6.82
CA TYR A 96 13.63 2.29 6.55
C TYR A 96 12.33 2.42 5.76
N VAL A 97 11.78 3.62 5.61
CA VAL A 97 10.51 3.85 4.91
C VAL A 97 10.66 4.91 3.81
N GLN A 98 11.30 6.04 4.11
CA GLN A 98 11.33 7.18 3.19
C GLN A 98 12.49 7.13 2.19
N ASN A 99 13.60 6.46 2.50
CA ASN A 99 14.76 6.40 1.62
C ASN A 99 14.46 5.48 0.42
N PRO A 100 14.41 6.00 -0.83
CA PRO A 100 14.09 5.18 -2.00
C PRO A 100 15.33 4.49 -2.58
N THR A 101 16.47 4.62 -1.91
CA THR A 101 17.75 4.07 -2.34
C THR A 101 18.40 3.30 -1.20
N GLY A 102 19.20 2.32 -1.54
CA GLY A 102 19.91 1.51 -0.58
C GLY A 102 21.19 0.93 -1.15
N LYS A 103 21.88 0.16 -0.31
CA LYS A 103 23.11 -0.51 -0.70
C LYS A 103 23.02 -1.98 -0.37
N ILE A 104 23.21 -2.80 -1.40
CA ILE A 104 23.26 -4.26 -1.29
C ILE A 104 24.72 -4.66 -1.15
N TRP A 105 25.05 -5.30 -0.04
CA TRP A 105 26.37 -5.84 0.23
C TRP A 105 26.46 -7.29 -0.26
N LYS A 106 27.57 -7.64 -0.90
CA LYS A 106 27.80 -8.96 -1.50
C LYS A 106 29.29 -9.33 -1.48
N GLY A 107 29.58 -10.59 -1.76
CA GLY A 107 30.95 -11.13 -1.69
C GLY A 107 31.22 -11.77 -0.34
N ASP A 108 32.48 -12.09 -0.10
CA ASP A 108 32.91 -12.82 1.08
C ASP A 108 33.49 -11.89 2.15
N VAL A 109 33.71 -12.40 3.36
CA VAL A 109 34.30 -11.64 4.48
C VAL A 109 35.63 -10.98 4.10
N ASN A 110 36.41 -11.61 3.20
CA ASN A 110 37.70 -11.10 2.74
C ASN A 110 37.62 -10.17 1.52
N ASN A 111 36.48 -10.11 0.84
CA ASN A 111 36.29 -9.29 -0.35
C ASN A 111 34.83 -8.81 -0.43
N ILE A 112 34.49 -7.89 0.47
CA ILE A 112 33.17 -7.29 0.55
C ILE A 112 33.05 -6.24 -0.55
N SER A 113 32.06 -6.41 -1.42
CA SER A 113 31.68 -5.41 -2.41
C SER A 113 30.26 -4.93 -2.15
N SER A 114 29.93 -3.77 -2.69
CA SER A 114 28.59 -3.20 -2.55
C SER A 114 28.06 -2.71 -3.88
N ARG A 115 26.73 -2.74 -4.01
CA ARG A 115 26.02 -2.22 -5.17
C ARG A 115 24.94 -1.27 -4.70
N LEU A 116 24.85 -0.11 -5.34
CA LEU A 116 23.71 0.79 -5.14
C LEU A 116 22.45 0.14 -5.71
N TRP A 117 21.35 0.24 -4.99
CA TRP A 117 20.04 -0.21 -5.43
C TRP A 117 19.02 0.92 -5.26
N ILE A 118 18.14 1.07 -6.24
CA ILE A 118 17.02 2.01 -6.19
C ILE A 118 15.76 1.20 -5.89
N TYR A 119 15.26 1.26 -4.67
CA TYR A 119 14.00 0.58 -4.30
C TYR A 119 12.82 1.18 -5.06
N ALA A 120 12.80 2.51 -5.20
CA ALA A 120 11.79 3.19 -6.02
C ALA A 120 10.34 2.88 -5.58
N GLN A 121 10.10 2.64 -4.28
CA GLN A 121 8.81 2.24 -3.72
C GLN A 121 7.67 3.24 -3.96
N PHE A 122 8.02 4.49 -4.30
CA PHE A 122 7.07 5.56 -4.60
C PHE A 122 6.76 5.71 -6.10
N GLU A 123 7.39 4.92 -6.97
CA GLU A 123 7.07 4.89 -8.38
C GLU A 123 5.67 4.33 -8.62
N GLU A 124 4.98 4.85 -9.63
CA GLU A 124 3.54 4.60 -9.84
C GLU A 124 3.23 3.10 -10.01
N VAL A 125 4.18 2.36 -10.57
CA VAL A 125 4.06 0.94 -10.92
C VAL A 125 4.11 0.00 -9.72
N VAL A 126 4.79 0.41 -8.63
CA VAL A 126 5.10 -0.49 -7.51
C VAL A 126 3.84 -0.88 -6.75
N LEU A 127 3.03 0.09 -6.32
CA LEU A 127 1.82 -0.20 -5.54
C LEU A 127 0.84 -1.13 -6.28
N PRO A 128 0.48 -0.91 -7.56
CA PRO A 128 -0.27 -1.87 -8.35
C PRO A 128 0.36 -3.26 -8.42
N ALA A 129 1.69 -3.35 -8.56
CA ALA A 129 2.40 -4.63 -8.61
C ALA A 129 2.28 -5.39 -7.28
N ILE A 130 2.50 -4.72 -6.15
CA ILE A 130 2.36 -5.33 -4.82
C ILE A 130 0.93 -5.80 -4.58
N CYS A 131 -0.08 -5.00 -4.95
CA CYS A 131 -1.48 -5.44 -4.90
C CYS A 131 -1.72 -6.68 -5.75
N TYR A 132 -1.23 -6.71 -6.99
CA TYR A 132 -1.35 -7.87 -7.87
C TYR A 132 -0.68 -9.12 -7.28
N ILE A 133 0.51 -9.00 -6.68
CA ILE A 133 1.20 -10.11 -5.99
C ILE A 133 0.36 -10.64 -4.83
N MET A 134 -0.18 -9.75 -4.00
CA MET A 134 -1.03 -10.13 -2.86
C MET A 134 -2.32 -10.84 -3.32
N ASP A 135 -2.93 -10.36 -4.40
CA ASP A 135 -4.18 -10.89 -4.96
C ASP A 135 -3.98 -12.26 -5.64
N THR A 136 -2.89 -12.44 -6.39
CA THR A 136 -2.73 -13.58 -7.30
C THR A 136 -1.81 -14.68 -6.77
N LYS A 137 -0.61 -14.30 -6.31
CA LYS A 137 0.45 -15.26 -5.93
C LYS A 137 0.39 -15.58 -4.45
N ALA A 138 0.39 -14.56 -3.59
CA ALA A 138 0.43 -14.75 -2.15
C ALA A 138 -0.93 -15.12 -1.54
N ARG A 139 -2.02 -14.84 -2.27
CA ARG A 139 -3.42 -15.20 -1.93
C ARG A 139 -3.80 -14.82 -0.49
N ILE A 140 -3.34 -13.66 -0.04
CA ILE A 140 -3.69 -13.14 1.29
C ILE A 140 -5.06 -12.47 1.23
N SER A 141 -5.94 -12.83 2.17
CA SER A 141 -7.28 -12.25 2.28
C SER A 141 -7.20 -10.75 2.58
N ASP A 142 -8.14 -9.95 2.07
CA ASP A 142 -8.17 -8.50 2.33
C ASP A 142 -8.23 -8.16 3.83
N ALA A 143 -8.87 -9.01 4.63
CA ALA A 143 -8.96 -8.85 6.08
C ALA A 143 -7.59 -9.01 6.76
N ASP A 144 -6.75 -9.90 6.24
CA ASP A 144 -5.41 -10.19 6.78
C ASP A 144 -4.36 -9.16 6.38
N ARG A 145 -4.65 -8.29 5.39
CA ARG A 145 -3.72 -7.26 4.89
C ARG A 145 -3.43 -6.13 5.88
N GLY A 146 -4.09 -6.10 7.02
CA GLY A 146 -3.73 -5.18 8.12
C GLY A 146 -2.79 -5.82 9.15
N ASP A 147 -2.44 -7.09 9.01
CA ASP A 147 -1.49 -7.78 9.87
C ASP A 147 -0.10 -7.82 9.20
N PRO A 148 0.88 -7.05 9.71
CA PRO A 148 2.21 -6.98 9.11
C PRO A 148 2.94 -8.33 9.12
N ILE A 149 2.63 -9.24 10.06
CA ILE A 149 3.24 -10.58 10.11
C ILE A 149 2.71 -11.43 8.95
N LYS A 150 1.39 -11.41 8.72
CA LYS A 150 0.78 -12.16 7.62
C LYS A 150 1.21 -11.60 6.26
N VAL A 151 1.24 -10.28 6.11
CA VAL A 151 1.69 -9.61 4.88
C VAL A 151 3.17 -9.93 4.60
N SER A 152 4.05 -9.84 5.60
CA SER A 152 5.48 -10.16 5.43
C SER A 152 5.67 -11.62 5.00
N ARG A 153 4.95 -12.55 5.63
CA ARG A 153 5.00 -13.97 5.27
C ARG A 153 4.53 -14.19 3.83
N ALA A 154 3.39 -13.61 3.47
CA ALA A 154 2.79 -13.70 2.14
C ALA A 154 3.74 -13.19 1.05
N ILE A 155 4.35 -12.01 1.22
CA ILE A 155 5.30 -11.44 0.26
C ILE A 155 6.57 -12.29 0.18
N SER A 156 7.12 -12.74 1.30
CA SER A 156 8.34 -13.56 1.31
C SER A 156 8.20 -14.92 0.61
N SER A 157 6.97 -15.46 0.53
CA SER A 157 6.67 -16.72 -0.15
C SER A 157 6.53 -16.63 -1.67
N TRP A 158 6.62 -15.43 -2.25
CA TRP A 158 6.54 -15.19 -3.70
C TRP A 158 7.80 -15.63 -4.48
N ASN A 159 8.84 -16.12 -3.80
CA ASN A 159 10.10 -16.55 -4.41
C ASN A 159 9.99 -17.91 -5.13
N GLU A 160 9.64 -17.89 -6.42
CA GLU A 160 9.88 -19.02 -7.32
C GLU A 160 11.12 -18.77 -8.19
N PRO A 161 12.05 -19.74 -8.32
CA PRO A 161 13.15 -19.63 -9.25
C PRO A 161 12.65 -19.79 -10.69
N TYR A 162 13.02 -18.87 -11.58
CA TYR A 162 12.69 -18.95 -13.00
C TYR A 162 13.96 -18.99 -13.86
N GLU A 163 13.94 -19.78 -14.94
CA GLU A 163 15.02 -19.90 -15.92
C GLU A 163 14.70 -19.18 -17.26
N ASN A 164 15.74 -18.61 -17.92
CA ASN A 164 15.83 -17.92 -19.23
C ASN A 164 15.26 -16.49 -19.34
N GLY A 165 16.09 -15.44 -19.17
CA GLY A 165 15.78 -13.99 -19.14
C GLY A 165 16.98 -13.02 -18.91
N THR A 166 16.73 -11.82 -18.37
CA THR A 166 17.70 -10.73 -18.10
C THR A 166 18.70 -11.07 -16.99
N SER A 167 19.99 -10.75 -17.18
CA SER A 167 21.03 -11.09 -16.22
C SER A 167 20.76 -10.41 -14.86
N PRO A 168 20.82 -11.15 -13.73
CA PRO A 168 20.64 -10.57 -12.39
C PRO A 168 21.61 -9.43 -12.05
N PHE A 169 22.71 -9.31 -12.79
CA PHE A 169 23.69 -8.24 -12.66
C PHE A 169 23.33 -6.96 -13.43
N GLU A 170 22.31 -6.97 -14.27
CA GLU A 170 21.87 -5.78 -15.00
C GLU A 170 20.90 -4.94 -14.16
N TRP A 171 20.17 -5.56 -13.23
CA TRP A 171 19.27 -4.85 -12.34
C TRP A 171 19.99 -3.92 -11.36
N ASN A 172 19.52 -2.69 -11.28
CA ASN A 172 19.94 -1.68 -10.29
C ASN A 172 18.76 -0.99 -9.61
N SER A 173 17.52 -1.37 -9.97
CA SER A 173 16.28 -0.78 -9.47
C SER A 173 15.16 -1.83 -9.43
N SER A 174 14.24 -1.70 -8.48
CA SER A 174 13.06 -2.57 -8.37
C SER A 174 11.94 -2.18 -9.33
N ALA A 175 11.76 -0.89 -9.64
CA ALA A 175 10.62 -0.42 -10.44
C ALA A 175 10.55 -1.05 -11.85
N PRO A 176 11.64 -1.16 -12.64
CA PRO A 176 11.60 -1.83 -13.95
C PRO A 176 11.21 -3.30 -13.86
N ILE A 177 11.58 -3.99 -12.77
CA ILE A 177 11.19 -5.38 -12.53
C ILE A 177 9.69 -5.46 -12.27
N PHE A 178 9.13 -4.57 -11.46
CA PHE A 178 7.68 -4.55 -11.22
C PHE A 178 6.88 -4.17 -12.47
N ASP A 179 7.41 -3.29 -13.31
CA ASP A 179 6.82 -2.94 -14.60
C ASP A 179 6.77 -4.13 -15.56
N GLU A 180 7.90 -4.81 -15.72
CA GLU A 180 7.96 -6.06 -16.51
C GLU A 180 7.03 -7.13 -15.93
N TYR A 181 6.98 -7.26 -14.61
CA TYR A 181 6.13 -8.24 -13.92
C TYR A 181 4.64 -8.02 -14.20
N LEU A 182 4.19 -6.77 -14.17
CA LEU A 182 2.81 -6.42 -14.52
C LEU A 182 2.53 -6.60 -16.01
N GLY A 183 3.49 -6.27 -16.89
CA GLY A 183 3.37 -6.45 -18.33
C GLY A 183 3.31 -7.92 -18.77
N ASN A 184 4.05 -8.79 -18.08
CA ASN A 184 4.19 -10.21 -18.42
C ASN A 184 3.27 -11.13 -17.58
N ASN A 185 2.17 -10.60 -17.03
CA ASN A 185 1.18 -11.36 -16.26
C ASN A 185 1.78 -12.18 -15.08
N GLY A 186 2.75 -11.59 -14.40
CA GLY A 186 3.32 -12.13 -13.18
C GLY A 186 4.53 -13.05 -13.36
N GLU A 187 5.33 -12.83 -14.41
CA GLU A 187 6.62 -13.49 -14.63
C GLU A 187 7.71 -12.47 -14.99
N VAL A 188 8.83 -12.48 -14.26
CA VAL A 188 10.06 -11.77 -14.66
C VAL A 188 11.22 -12.72 -14.50
N ARG A 189 12.14 -12.68 -15.46
CA ARG A 189 13.31 -13.55 -15.53
C ARG A 189 14.54 -12.66 -15.74
N TYR A 190 15.63 -12.71 -14.97
CA TYR A 190 15.95 -13.51 -13.78
C TYR A 190 16.22 -12.66 -12.54
N GLY A 191 16.22 -13.31 -11.36
CA GLY A 191 16.72 -12.75 -10.10
C GLY A 191 17.66 -13.72 -9.36
N GLN A 192 18.58 -13.17 -8.55
CA GLN A 192 19.31 -13.91 -7.52
C GLN A 192 18.87 -13.46 -6.13
N SER A 193 19.36 -14.10 -5.07
CA SER A 193 18.96 -13.84 -3.67
C SER A 193 18.95 -12.35 -3.30
N TRP A 194 19.91 -11.56 -3.79
CA TRP A 194 19.94 -10.11 -3.53
C TRP A 194 18.88 -9.32 -4.31
N VAL A 195 18.49 -9.76 -5.51
CA VAL A 195 17.39 -9.17 -6.28
C VAL A 195 16.08 -9.41 -5.55
N PHE A 196 15.82 -10.65 -5.13
CA PHE A 196 14.63 -10.98 -4.32
C PHE A 196 14.58 -10.21 -2.99
N SER A 197 15.73 -10.07 -2.33
CA SER A 197 15.82 -9.27 -1.10
C SER A 197 15.47 -7.81 -1.36
N ALA A 198 15.95 -7.23 -2.45
CA ALA A 198 15.67 -5.85 -2.81
C ALA A 198 14.20 -5.62 -3.19
N LEU A 199 13.60 -6.57 -3.93
CA LEU A 199 12.17 -6.57 -4.24
C LEU A 199 11.30 -6.72 -3.00
N THR A 200 11.72 -7.54 -2.02
CA THR A 200 10.98 -7.73 -0.77
C THR A 200 11.03 -6.49 0.14
N VAL A 201 12.10 -5.70 0.03
CA VAL A 201 12.24 -4.42 0.74
C VAL A 201 11.40 -3.31 0.10
N THR A 202 11.14 -3.40 -1.22
CA THR A 202 10.36 -2.42 -1.98
C THR A 202 8.87 -2.61 -1.76
#